data_AF-A0A1G8A8I4-F1
#
_entry.id   AF-A0A1G8A8I4-F1
#
_cell.length_a   1.000
_cell.length_b   1.000
_cell.length_c   1.000
_cell.angle_alpha   90.00
_cell.angle_beta   90.00
_cell.angle_gamma   90.00
#
_symmetry.space_group_name_H-M   'P 1'
#
loop_
_entity.id
_entity.type
_entity.pdbx_description
1 polymer ?
#
loop_
_entity_poly.entity_id
_entity_poly.type
_entity_poly.pdbx_seq_one_letter_code
_entity_poly.pdbx_strand_id
1 'polypeptide(L)'
;MKFFMNQNIVKWLRWLFLLPVSILMTAVIFYLPELLPGIIVSKNSAKNVMHVLSPFFTSIISILSAHVIAPNDKFKASLVIGLIWLLILSIALSIVIFKVKFYGQHQYILDGGMALISAVTGIAIALLMSWKLQNLQRNK
;
A
#
# COMPACT_ATOMS: atom_id res chain seq x y z
N MET A 1 -37.86 13.60 0.93
CA MET A 1 -36.93 14.72 1.13
C MET A 1 -35.54 14.29 0.63
N LYS A 2 -35.18 14.61 -0.63
CA LYS A 2 -33.84 14.30 -1.17
C LYS A 2 -32.86 15.29 -0.54
N PHE A 3 -32.03 14.84 0.40
CA PHE A 3 -30.88 15.63 0.85
C PHE A 3 -30.01 15.90 -0.39
N PHE A 4 -29.98 17.15 -0.86
CA PHE A 4 -28.99 17.61 -1.81
C PHE A 4 -27.65 17.68 -1.09
N MET A 5 -27.07 16.51 -0.85
CA MET A 5 -25.73 16.40 -0.29
C MET A 5 -24.77 16.92 -1.35
N ASN A 6 -24.08 18.02 -1.05
CA ASN A 6 -23.11 18.63 -1.96
C ASN A 6 -22.13 17.56 -2.43
N GLN A 7 -22.03 17.35 -3.74
CA GLN A 7 -21.20 16.27 -4.31
C GLN A 7 -19.75 16.35 -3.83
N ASN A 8 -19.24 17.55 -3.51
CA ASN A 8 -17.90 17.72 -2.96
C ASN A 8 -17.74 17.12 -1.55
N ILE A 9 -18.78 17.19 -0.70
CA ILE A 9 -18.76 16.58 0.64
C ILE A 9 -18.70 15.06 0.53
N VAL A 10 -19.44 14.47 -0.41
CA VAL A 10 -19.40 13.02 -0.68
C VAL A 10 -18.01 12.58 -1.13
N LYS A 11 -17.34 13.39 -1.96
CA LYS A 11 -15.96 13.12 -2.41
C LYS A 11 -14.98 13.14 -1.23
N TRP A 12 -15.08 14.13 -0.35
CA TRP A 12 -14.24 14.23 0.85
C TRP A 12 -14.48 13.06 1.82
N LEU A 13 -15.74 12.68 2.03
CA LEU A 13 -16.08 11.54 2.89
C LEU A 13 -15.45 10.23 2.40
N ARG A 14 -15.39 10.01 1.07
CA ARG A 14 -14.76 8.82 0.48
C ARG A 14 -13.27 8.75 0.76
N TRP A 15 -12.56 9.87 0.69
CA TRP A 15 -11.13 9.93 1.02
C TRP A 15 -10.88 9.73 2.52
N LEU A 16 -11.75 10.29 3.36
CA LEU A 16 -11.66 10.14 4.82
C LEU A 16 -11.90 8.69 5.25
N PHE A 17 -12.73 7.93 4.53
CA PHE A 17 -12.95 6.50 4.75
C PHE A 17 -11.80 5.62 4.22
N LEU A 18 -11.07 6.10 3.20
CA LEU A 18 -10.00 5.35 2.53
C LEU A 18 -8.79 5.13 3.45
N LEU A 19 -8.43 6.16 4.22
CA LEU A 19 -7.33 6.09 5.18
C LEU A 19 -7.51 4.98 6.23
N PRO A 20 -8.59 4.94 7.03
CA PRO A 20 -8.78 3.91 8.04
C PRO A 20 -8.95 2.52 7.43
N VAL A 21 -9.61 2.38 6.27
CA VAL A 21 -9.75 1.09 5.59
C VAL A 21 -8.39 0.57 5.09
N SER A 22 -7.52 1.44 4.60
CA SER A 22 -6.17 1.05 4.18
C SER A 22 -5.32 0.57 5.36
N ILE A 23 -5.40 1.25 6.52
CA ILE A 23 -4.72 0.84 7.77
C ILE A 23 -5.25 -0.52 8.25
N LEU A 24 -6.57 -0.72 8.23
CA LEU A 24 -7.20 -2.00 8.62
C LEU A 24 -6.80 -3.15 7.68
N MET A 25 -6.77 -2.92 6.37
CA MET A 25 -6.32 -3.93 5.41
C MET A 25 -4.86 -4.33 5.64
N THR A 26 -4.01 -3.36 5.99
CA THR A 26 -2.60 -3.64 6.32
C THR A 26 -2.49 -4.53 7.56
N ALA A 27 -3.30 -4.25 8.60
CA ALA A 27 -3.36 -5.10 9.79
C ALA A 27 -3.85 -6.52 9.44
N VAL A 28 -4.88 -6.66 8.61
CA VAL A 28 -5.41 -7.97 8.20
C VAL A 28 -4.36 -8.80 7.46
N ILE A 29 -3.58 -8.19 6.55
CA ILE A 29 -2.49 -8.88 5.83
C ILE A 29 -1.42 -9.37 6.81
N PHE A 30 -1.14 -8.61 7.88
CA PHE A 30 -0.15 -8.95 8.89
C PHE A 30 -0.57 -10.15 9.75
N TYR A 31 -1.87 -10.30 10.03
CA TYR A 31 -2.43 -11.40 10.83
C TYR A 31 -2.89 -12.61 10.01
N LEU A 32 -2.99 -12.49 8.68
CA LEU A 32 -3.36 -13.57 7.76
C LEU A 32 -2.57 -14.89 7.94
N PRO A 33 -1.24 -14.90 8.18
CA PRO A 33 -0.50 -16.15 8.41
C PRO A 33 -0.85 -16.85 9.73
N GLU A 34 -1.28 -16.12 10.77
CA GLU A 34 -1.69 -16.73 12.05
C GLU A 34 -3.05 -17.44 11.90
N LEU A 35 -3.85 -17.06 10.90
CA LEU A 35 -5.16 -17.62 10.59
C LEU A 35 -5.12 -18.80 9.60
N LEU A 36 -3.96 -19.12 9.01
CA LEU A 36 -3.79 -20.24 8.08
C LEU A 36 -3.04 -21.40 8.76
N PRO A 37 -3.75 -22.28 9.50
CA PRO A 37 -3.17 -23.47 10.11
C PRO A 37 -2.87 -24.50 9.01
N GLY A 38 -1.71 -24.42 8.37
CA GLY A 38 -1.35 -25.41 7.34
C GLY A 38 -0.06 -25.15 6.56
N ILE A 39 0.58 -23.99 6.70
CA ILE A 39 1.83 -23.74 6.00
C ILE A 39 2.99 -24.38 6.78
N ILE A 40 3.43 -25.55 6.30
CA ILE A 40 4.56 -26.38 6.78
C ILE A 40 5.89 -25.68 6.47
N VAL A 41 6.03 -24.44 6.93
CA VAL A 41 7.25 -23.66 6.78
C VAL A 41 7.66 -23.29 8.20
N SER A 42 8.91 -23.56 8.55
CA SER A 42 9.44 -23.21 9.87
C SER A 42 9.08 -21.75 10.19
N LYS A 43 8.67 -21.46 11.44
CA LYS A 43 8.23 -20.11 11.86
C LYS A 43 9.16 -18.99 11.37
N ASN A 44 10.48 -19.25 11.27
CA ASN A 44 11.46 -18.32 10.73
C ASN A 44 11.33 -18.09 9.20
N SER A 45 11.19 -19.15 8.42
CA SER A 45 11.07 -19.01 6.96
C SER A 45 9.72 -18.37 6.58
N ALA A 46 8.64 -18.69 7.30
CA ALA A 46 7.34 -18.05 7.10
C ALA A 46 7.38 -16.54 7.41
N LYS A 47 8.10 -16.15 8.48
CA LYS A 47 8.28 -14.75 8.87
C LYS A 47 9.07 -13.94 7.83
N ASN A 48 10.15 -14.51 7.27
CA ASN A 48 10.94 -13.84 6.23
C ASN A 48 10.14 -13.67 4.93
N VAL A 49 9.40 -14.71 4.52
CA VAL A 49 8.52 -14.63 3.34
C VAL A 49 7.43 -13.57 3.53
N MET A 50 6.81 -13.51 4.71
CA MET A 50 5.83 -12.47 5.04
C MET A 50 6.43 -11.07 5.08
N HIS A 51 7.66 -10.93 5.58
CA HIS A 51 8.35 -9.64 5.63
C HIS A 51 8.62 -9.07 4.22
N VAL A 52 8.84 -9.94 3.23
CA VAL A 52 8.99 -9.53 1.82
C VAL A 52 7.64 -9.35 1.12
N LEU A 53 6.69 -10.25 1.32
CA LEU A 53 5.39 -10.19 0.62
C LEU A 53 4.43 -9.13 1.16
N SER A 54 4.49 -8.83 2.45
CA SER A 54 3.64 -7.82 3.08
C SER A 54 3.75 -6.44 2.40
N PRO A 55 4.95 -5.84 2.23
CA PRO A 55 5.08 -4.56 1.54
C PRO A 55 4.65 -4.61 0.07
N PHE A 56 4.80 -5.75 -0.60
CA PHE A 56 4.33 -5.96 -1.97
C PHE A 56 2.80 -5.91 -2.06
N PHE A 57 2.09 -6.70 -1.26
CA PHE A 57 0.63 -6.73 -1.28
C PHE A 57 0.04 -5.42 -0.75
N THR A 58 0.64 -4.83 0.27
CA THR A 58 0.17 -3.57 0.86
C THR A 58 0.24 -2.43 -0.15
N SER A 59 1.33 -2.31 -0.91
CA SER A 59 1.44 -1.26 -1.94
C SER A 59 0.44 -1.48 -3.08
N ILE A 60 0.23 -2.73 -3.52
CA ILE A 60 -0.77 -3.07 -4.53
C ILE A 60 -2.18 -2.70 -4.08
N ILE A 61 -2.58 -3.17 -2.90
CA ILE A 61 -3.93 -2.95 -2.37
C ILE A 61 -4.18 -1.46 -2.13
N SER A 62 -3.20 -0.74 -1.60
CA SER A 62 -3.27 0.71 -1.37
C SER A 62 -3.54 1.48 -2.67
N ILE A 63 -2.77 1.22 -3.73
CA ILE A 63 -2.87 1.93 -5.02
C ILE A 63 -4.15 1.55 -5.78
N LEU A 64 -4.53 0.27 -5.77
CA LEU A 64 -5.77 -0.19 -6.41
C LEU A 64 -7.01 0.31 -5.67
N SER A 65 -6.98 0.35 -4.34
CA SER A 65 -8.08 0.93 -3.55
C SER A 65 -8.28 2.40 -3.89
N ALA A 66 -7.19 3.15 -4.05
CA ALA A 66 -7.24 4.53 -4.51
C ALA A 66 -7.90 4.66 -5.90
N HIS A 67 -7.61 3.73 -6.82
CA HIS A 67 -8.22 3.70 -8.14
C HIS A 67 -9.75 3.50 -8.07
N VAL A 68 -10.20 2.56 -7.24
CA VAL A 68 -11.61 2.15 -7.15
C VAL A 68 -12.44 3.22 -6.46
N ILE A 69 -11.90 3.85 -5.42
CA ILE A 69 -12.65 4.80 -4.59
C ILE A 69 -12.69 6.20 -5.22
N ALA A 70 -11.67 6.56 -6.01
CA ALA A 70 -11.58 7.85 -6.66
C ALA A 70 -12.82 8.11 -7.56
N PRO A 71 -13.55 9.21 -7.33
CA PRO A 71 -14.78 9.51 -8.07
C PRO A 71 -14.50 9.95 -9.51
N ASN A 72 -13.45 10.77 -9.68
CA ASN A 72 -12.93 11.25 -10.95
C ASN A 72 -11.41 11.05 -10.96
N ASP A 73 -10.79 11.05 -12.14
CA ASP A 73 -9.33 10.97 -12.29
C ASP A 73 -8.69 9.75 -11.58
N LYS A 74 -9.33 8.58 -11.67
CA LYS A 74 -8.93 7.35 -10.95
C LYS A 74 -7.44 7.01 -11.04
N PHE A 75 -6.87 7.13 -12.23
CA PHE A 75 -5.43 6.89 -12.42
C PHE A 75 -4.55 7.94 -11.76
N LYS A 76 -4.95 9.23 -11.76
CA LYS A 76 -4.19 10.27 -11.05
C LYS A 76 -4.18 9.99 -9.55
N ALA A 77 -5.30 9.54 -8.99
CA ALA A 77 -5.38 9.13 -7.58
C ALA A 77 -4.41 7.97 -7.27
N SER A 78 -4.41 6.92 -8.09
CA SER A 78 -3.44 5.82 -7.98
C SER A 78 -1.99 6.30 -8.06
N LEU A 79 -1.70 7.23 -8.98
CA LEU A 79 -0.37 7.81 -9.17
C LEU A 79 0.08 8.60 -7.93
N VAL A 80 -0.80 9.44 -7.37
CA VAL A 80 -0.53 10.18 -6.12
C VAL A 80 -0.21 9.23 -4.97
N ILE A 81 -0.99 8.17 -4.78
CA ILE A 81 -0.70 7.17 -3.75
C ILE A 81 0.62 6.44 -4.02
N GLY A 82 0.91 6.10 -5.28
CA GLY A 82 2.20 5.52 -5.67
C GLY A 82 3.39 6.43 -5.36
N LEU A 83 3.26 7.75 -5.59
CA LEU A 83 4.29 8.73 -5.23
C LEU A 83 4.47 8.87 -3.71
N ILE A 84 3.38 8.85 -2.95
CA ILE A 84 3.44 8.84 -1.48
C ILE A 84 4.21 7.61 -0.99
N TRP A 85 3.98 6.44 -1.58
CA TRP A 85 4.75 5.24 -1.28
C TRP A 85 6.25 5.41 -1.57
N LEU A 86 6.62 5.95 -2.74
CA LEU A 86 8.02 6.21 -3.07
C LEU A 86 8.67 7.21 -2.12
N LEU A 87 7.94 8.24 -1.68
CA LEU A 87 8.41 9.18 -0.66
C LEU A 87 8.65 8.50 0.68
N ILE A 88 7.72 7.65 1.14
CA ILE A 88 7.87 6.89 2.39
C ILE A 88 9.11 5.99 2.32
N LEU A 89 9.30 5.27 1.22
CA LEU A 89 10.48 4.40 1.03
C LEU A 89 11.78 5.22 1.00
N SER A 90 11.78 6.40 0.37
CA SER A 90 12.93 7.30 0.34
C SER A 90 13.28 7.87 1.72
N ILE A 91 12.27 8.24 2.51
CA ILE A 91 12.44 8.69 3.89
C ILE A 91 13.00 7.55 4.75
N ALA A 92 12.43 6.35 4.65
CA ALA A 92 12.90 5.17 5.37
C ALA A 92 14.37 4.85 5.03
N LEU A 93 14.74 4.92 3.74
CA LEU A 93 16.11 4.72 3.29
C LEU A 93 17.07 5.78 3.87
N SER A 94 16.65 7.04 3.86
CA SER A 94 17.42 8.16 4.40
C SER A 94 17.69 8.00 5.89
N ILE A 95 16.68 7.58 6.67
CA ILE A 95 16.81 7.30 8.11
C ILE A 95 17.91 6.27 8.36
N VAL A 96 17.96 5.19 7.56
CA VAL A 96 18.98 4.15 7.68
C VAL A 96 20.36 4.67 7.28
N ILE A 97 20.49 5.36 6.14
CA ILE A 97 21.77 5.86 5.62
C ILE A 97 22.41 6.86 6.58
N PHE A 98 21.63 7.82 7.09
CA PHE A 98 22.10 8.82 8.05
C PHE A 98 22.17 8.29 9.48
N LYS A 99 21.87 6.99 9.70
CA LYS A 99 21.87 6.32 11.02
C LYS A 99 21.06 7.08 12.07
N VAL A 100 19.97 7.72 11.64
CA VAL A 100 19.10 8.50 12.53
C VAL A 100 18.53 7.57 13.59
N LYS A 101 18.72 7.94 14.86
CA LYS A 101 18.26 7.15 15.99
C LYS A 101 16.79 7.45 16.26
N PHE A 102 15.95 6.41 16.22
CA PHE A 102 14.59 6.48 16.74
C PHE A 102 14.57 5.83 18.12
N TYR A 103 14.11 6.56 19.14
CA TYR A 103 14.09 6.09 20.53
C TYR A 103 15.45 5.56 21.03
N GLY A 104 16.54 6.19 20.57
CA GLY A 104 17.91 5.79 20.93
C GLY A 104 18.46 4.57 20.18
N GLN A 105 17.65 3.91 19.34
CA GLN A 105 18.06 2.73 18.58
C GLN A 105 18.32 3.06 17.11
N HIS A 106 19.34 2.40 16.54
CA HIS A 106 19.61 2.45 15.10
C HIS A 106 18.65 1.53 14.34
N GLN A 107 18.12 2.03 13.23
CA GLN A 107 17.31 1.25 12.31
C GLN A 107 18.23 0.57 11.28
N TYR A 108 17.96 -0.71 11.02
CA TYR A 108 18.74 -1.51 10.06
C TYR A 108 17.82 -2.02 8.95
N ILE A 109 18.38 -2.14 7.75
CA ILE A 109 17.72 -2.84 6.65
C ILE A 109 17.78 -4.33 6.94
N LEU A 110 16.61 -4.92 7.16
CA LEU A 110 16.42 -6.37 7.27
C LEU A 110 16.41 -7.00 5.86
N ASP A 111 16.80 -8.27 5.78
CA ASP A 111 16.73 -9.11 4.57
C ASP A 111 17.38 -8.48 3.33
N GLY A 112 18.48 -7.72 3.51
CA GLY A 112 19.23 -7.10 2.40
C GLY A 112 18.44 -6.07 1.59
N GLY A 113 17.29 -5.59 2.08
CA GLY A 113 16.44 -4.63 1.37
C GLY A 113 15.40 -5.29 0.46
N MET A 114 15.18 -6.60 0.57
CA MET A 114 14.16 -7.31 -0.20
C MET A 114 12.76 -6.73 -0.01
N ALA A 115 12.44 -6.22 1.19
CA ALA A 115 11.19 -5.52 1.48
C ALA A 115 11.02 -4.20 0.68
N LEU A 116 12.12 -3.48 0.44
CA LEU A 116 12.10 -2.26 -0.40
C LEU A 116 11.87 -2.63 -1.86
N ILE A 117 12.60 -3.64 -2.36
CA ILE A 117 12.46 -4.12 -3.74
C ILE A 117 11.03 -4.61 -3.98
N SER A 118 10.48 -5.38 -3.05
CA SER A 118 9.11 -5.91 -3.17
C SER A 118 8.05 -4.81 -3.09
N ALA A 119 8.25 -3.77 -2.27
CA ALA A 119 7.39 -2.60 -2.28
C ALA A 119 7.38 -1.91 -3.66
N VAL A 120 8.58 -1.67 -4.24
CA VAL A 120 8.73 -1.00 -5.53
C VAL A 120 8.11 -1.81 -6.67
N THR A 121 8.31 -3.14 -6.69
CA THR A 121 7.67 -4.00 -7.70
C THR A 121 6.16 -4.01 -7.54
N GLY A 122 5.64 -4.03 -6.32
CA GLY A 122 4.21 -3.91 -6.04
C GLY A 122 3.62 -2.58 -6.55
N ILE A 123 4.32 -1.46 -6.32
CA ILE A 123 3.93 -0.13 -6.84
C ILE A 123 3.85 -0.15 -8.37
N ALA A 124 4.89 -0.67 -9.05
CA ALA A 124 4.94 -0.74 -10.49
C ALA A 124 3.78 -1.56 -11.08
N ILE A 125 3.52 -2.75 -10.52
CA ILE A 125 2.43 -3.63 -10.94
C ILE A 125 1.08 -2.94 -10.74
N ALA A 126 0.85 -2.31 -9.59
CA ALA A 126 -0.41 -1.66 -9.27
C ALA A 126 -0.73 -0.46 -10.17
N LEU A 127 0.30 0.33 -10.51
CA LEU A 127 0.17 1.43 -11.47
C LEU A 127 -0.13 0.92 -12.88
N LEU A 128 0.57 -0.13 -13.33
CA LEU A 128 0.28 -0.77 -14.63
C LEU A 128 -1.15 -1.31 -14.70
N MET A 129 -1.61 -1.99 -13.64
CA MET A 129 -3.00 -2.47 -13.54
C MET A 129 -4.01 -1.32 -13.56
N SER A 130 -3.75 -0.25 -12.80
CA SER A 130 -4.61 0.93 -12.74
C SER A 130 -4.70 1.64 -14.10
N TRP A 131 -3.59 1.71 -14.83
CA TRP A 131 -3.56 2.26 -16.19
C TRP A 131 -4.37 1.41 -17.18
N LYS A 132 -4.16 0.09 -17.16
CA LYS A 132 -4.90 -0.86 -18.00
C LYS A 132 -6.41 -0.79 -17.72
N LEU A 133 -6.81 -0.72 -16.46
CA LEU A 133 -8.21 -0.58 -16.05
C LEU A 133 -8.85 0.71 -16.56
N GLN A 134 -8.12 1.83 -16.49
CA GLN A 134 -8.60 3.10 -17.04
C GLN A 134 -8.81 3.03 -18.55
N ASN A 135 -7.89 2.43 -19.29
CA ASN A 135 -8.00 2.29 -20.75
C ASN A 135 -9.20 1.42 -21.15
N LEU A 136 -9.45 0.34 -20.41
CA LEU A 136 -10.63 -0.51 -20.62
C LEU A 136 -11.95 0.24 -20.35
N GLN A 137 -11.97 1.18 -19.41
CA GLN A 137 -13.14 2.02 -19.13
C GLN A 137 -13.36 3.11 -20.19
N ARG A 138 -12.31 3.55 -20.90
CA ARG A 138 -12.41 4.56 -21.97
C ARG A 138 -12.91 3.99 -23.30
N ASN A 139 -12.73 2.69 -23.53
CA ASN A 139 -13.11 2.00 -24.77
C ASN A 139 -14.53 1.39 -24.71
N LYS A 140 -15.28 1.65 -23.63
CA LYS A 140 -16.68 1.25 -23.46
C LYS A 140 -17.57 2.47 -23.53
#